data_AF-A0A9P9JMT9-F1
#
_entry.id   AF-A0A9P9JMT9-F1
#
_cell.length_a   1.000
_cell.length_b   1.000
_cell.length_c   1.000
_cell.angle_alpha   90.00
_cell.angle_beta   90.00
_cell.angle_gamma   90.00
#
_symmetry.space_group_name_H-M   'P 1'
#
loop_
_entity.id
_entity.type
_entity.pdbx_description
1 polymer ?
#
loop_
_entity_poly.entity_id
_entity_poly.type
_entity_poly.pdbx_seq_one_letter_code
_entity_poly.pdbx_strand_id
1 'polypeptide(L)'
;MAACEAKPDYTPAELLATEMQYFPSQHMMISCGCVPIDPIARKIAILRDTVYHIIQLPKGRKNIGEDLLAAALRETYEETGVRFSALPLKVATRATPTPDMAGSFVPGENPDITGGLLNCEVSSVCSYPCIYTGAFKLVFWFAAQGNSTDVPVEGTKESWEENTVLEWVNAHEAAGMMSFKVDGDVIEKVLSDMRNSGYDI
;
A
#
# COMPACT_ATOMS: atom_id res chain seq x y z
N MET A 1 12.33 -10.49 1.10
CA MET A 1 13.36 -10.23 2.13
C MET A 1 12.64 -9.92 3.43
N ALA A 2 12.96 -10.63 4.51
CA ALA A 2 12.54 -10.19 5.84
C ALA A 2 13.36 -8.95 6.22
N ALA A 3 12.79 -8.04 7.03
CA ALA A 3 13.59 -7.00 7.67
C ALA A 3 14.71 -7.67 8.50
N CYS A 4 15.89 -7.06 8.54
CA CYS A 4 16.96 -7.56 9.41
C CYS A 4 16.58 -7.39 10.90
N GLU A 5 17.10 -8.26 11.76
CA GLU A 5 17.00 -8.07 13.20
C GLU A 5 17.73 -6.78 13.59
N ALA A 6 17.09 -5.96 14.41
CA ALA A 6 17.71 -4.73 14.91
C ALA A 6 18.89 -5.09 15.81
N LYS A 7 20.06 -4.51 15.50
CA LYS A 7 21.28 -4.66 16.31
C LYS A 7 21.72 -3.27 16.81
N PRO A 8 21.09 -2.73 17.88
CA PRO A 8 21.38 -1.38 18.36
C PRO A 8 22.84 -1.21 18.82
N ASP A 9 23.48 -2.29 19.27
CA ASP A 9 24.87 -2.29 19.73
C ASP A 9 25.87 -2.76 18.65
N TYR A 10 25.59 -2.46 17.37
CA TYR A 10 26.47 -2.84 16.27
C TYR A 10 27.85 -2.18 16.37
N THR A 11 28.87 -2.86 15.88
CA THR A 11 30.21 -2.26 15.72
C THR A 11 30.36 -1.59 14.35
N PRO A 12 31.23 -0.58 14.19
CA PRO A 12 31.50 0.02 12.88
C PRO A 12 31.88 -1.01 11.80
N ALA A 13 32.60 -2.07 12.17
CA ALA A 13 32.96 -3.14 11.25
C ALA A 13 31.74 -3.93 10.75
N GLU A 14 30.76 -4.18 11.61
CA GLU A 14 29.52 -4.86 11.26
C GLU A 14 28.63 -3.99 10.36
N LEU A 15 28.57 -2.67 10.62
CA LEU A 15 27.88 -1.74 9.74
C LEU A 15 28.49 -1.75 8.34
N LEU A 16 29.82 -1.66 8.24
CA LEU A 16 30.52 -1.67 6.97
C LEU A 16 30.43 -3.01 6.23
N ALA A 17 30.19 -4.11 6.95
CA ALA A 17 29.96 -5.43 6.36
C ALA A 17 28.51 -5.65 5.89
N THR A 18 27.60 -4.70 6.14
CA THR A 18 26.20 -4.80 5.71
C THR A 18 26.13 -4.76 4.19
N GLU A 19 25.53 -5.79 3.59
CA GLU A 19 25.35 -5.87 2.14
C GLU A 19 24.36 -4.80 1.67
N MET A 20 24.83 -3.86 0.86
CA MET A 20 23.99 -2.85 0.23
C MET A 20 23.78 -3.19 -1.24
N GLN A 21 22.53 -3.07 -1.70
CA GLN A 21 22.19 -3.23 -3.11
C GLN A 21 22.03 -1.86 -3.76
N TYR A 22 22.63 -1.70 -4.94
CA TYR A 22 22.56 -0.47 -5.74
C TYR A 22 21.74 -0.71 -7.01
N PHE A 23 20.69 0.09 -7.18
CA PHE A 23 19.88 0.13 -8.40
C PHE A 23 19.85 1.57 -8.92
N PRO A 24 20.41 1.86 -10.11
CA PRO A 24 20.33 3.20 -10.67
C PRO A 24 18.89 3.49 -11.11
N SER A 25 18.51 4.78 -11.16
CA SER A 25 17.11 5.19 -11.34
C SER A 25 16.45 4.65 -12.60
N GLN A 26 17.19 4.53 -13.71
CA GLN A 26 16.68 3.96 -14.97
C GLN A 26 16.36 2.46 -14.90
N HIS A 27 16.84 1.76 -13.87
CA HIS A 27 16.54 0.35 -13.61
C HIS A 27 15.52 0.17 -12.49
N MET A 28 15.01 1.25 -11.90
CA MET A 28 14.04 1.20 -10.82
C MET A 28 12.70 1.82 -11.26
N MET A 29 11.61 1.27 -10.75
CA MET A 29 10.27 1.80 -10.97
C MET A 29 9.55 1.97 -9.65
N ILE A 30 9.10 3.19 -9.37
CA ILE A 30 8.25 3.50 -8.22
C ILE A 30 6.79 3.48 -8.68
N SER A 31 6.02 2.58 -8.08
CA SER A 31 4.58 2.47 -8.22
C SER A 31 3.91 2.66 -6.87
N CYS A 32 2.67 3.10 -6.89
CA CYS A 32 1.87 3.28 -5.68
C CYS A 32 0.45 2.74 -5.92
N GLY A 33 -0.19 2.25 -4.87
CA GLY A 33 -1.54 1.73 -4.93
C GLY A 33 -2.24 1.80 -3.57
N CYS A 34 -3.54 1.56 -3.57
CA CYS A 34 -4.33 1.51 -2.35
C CYS A 34 -4.88 0.12 -2.09
N VAL A 35 -5.11 -0.20 -0.81
CA VAL A 35 -6.20 -1.08 -0.40
C VAL A 35 -7.44 -0.17 -0.29
N PRO A 36 -8.40 -0.21 -1.24
CA PRO A 36 -9.53 0.70 -1.25
C PRO A 36 -10.69 0.06 -0.48
N ILE A 37 -11.08 0.68 0.63
CA ILE A 37 -12.02 0.10 1.60
C ILE A 37 -13.28 0.96 1.67
N ASP A 38 -14.44 0.31 1.78
CA ASP A 38 -15.65 0.91 2.34
C ASP A 38 -15.77 0.40 3.78
N PRO A 39 -15.37 1.21 4.79
CA PRO A 39 -15.36 0.75 6.17
C PRO A 39 -16.77 0.48 6.73
N ILE A 40 -17.79 1.16 6.19
CA ILE A 40 -19.18 1.02 6.65
C ILE A 40 -19.77 -0.28 6.11
N ALA A 41 -19.61 -0.54 4.82
CA ALA A 41 -20.09 -1.76 4.18
C ALA A 41 -19.17 -2.98 4.41
N ARG A 42 -17.99 -2.79 5.00
CA ARG A 42 -16.94 -3.80 5.21
C ARG A 42 -16.55 -4.48 3.90
N LYS A 43 -16.32 -3.66 2.87
CA LYS A 43 -15.94 -4.13 1.55
C LYS A 43 -14.59 -3.59 1.13
N ILE A 44 -13.89 -4.36 0.31
CA ILE A 44 -12.68 -3.94 -0.38
C ILE A 44 -12.97 -3.94 -1.88
N ALA A 45 -12.56 -2.88 -2.55
CA ALA A 45 -12.58 -2.77 -4.00
C ALA A 45 -11.36 -3.49 -4.58
N ILE A 46 -11.61 -4.43 -5.48
CA ILE A 46 -10.59 -5.21 -6.18
C ILE A 46 -10.78 -5.04 -7.69
N LEU A 47 -9.71 -5.28 -8.44
CA LEU A 47 -9.72 -5.27 -9.89
C LEU A 47 -9.60 -6.69 -10.42
N ARG A 48 -10.54 -7.08 -11.29
CA ARG A 48 -10.51 -8.35 -12.01
C ARG A 48 -10.25 -8.10 -13.48
N ASP A 49 -9.15 -8.62 -14.00
CA ASP A 49 -8.95 -8.76 -15.44
C ASP A 49 -9.86 -9.88 -15.97
N THR A 50 -10.72 -9.55 -16.93
CA THR A 50 -11.73 -10.49 -17.45
C THR A 50 -11.18 -11.48 -18.49
N VAL A 51 -9.97 -11.25 -19.01
CA VAL A 51 -9.33 -12.08 -20.05
C VAL A 51 -8.39 -13.11 -19.43
N TYR A 52 -7.53 -12.68 -18.50
CA TYR A 52 -6.53 -13.49 -17.83
C TYR A 52 -6.98 -13.95 -16.44
N HIS A 53 -8.14 -13.47 -15.96
CA HIS A 53 -8.71 -13.79 -14.65
C HIS A 53 -7.78 -13.45 -13.47
N ILE A 54 -6.91 -12.46 -13.68
CA ILE A 54 -6.03 -11.92 -12.64
C ILE A 54 -6.85 -11.00 -11.75
N ILE A 55 -6.79 -11.25 -10.44
CA ILE A 55 -7.35 -10.40 -9.41
C ILE A 55 -6.21 -9.69 -8.69
N GLN A 56 -6.27 -8.36 -8.64
CA GLN A 56 -5.25 -7.51 -8.05
C GLN A 56 -5.85 -6.28 -7.37
N LEU A 57 -5.04 -5.61 -6.57
CA LEU A 57 -5.32 -4.26 -6.08
C LEU A 57 -4.95 -3.20 -7.13
N PRO A 58 -5.59 -2.03 -7.10
CA PRO A 58 -5.29 -0.96 -8.05
C PRO A 58 -3.94 -0.30 -7.78
N LYS A 59 -3.13 -0.09 -8.83
CA LYS A 59 -1.75 0.44 -8.71
C LYS A 59 -1.10 0.77 -10.06
N GLY A 60 -0.50 1.95 -10.12
CA GLY A 60 0.31 2.33 -11.28
C GLY A 60 1.54 3.14 -10.92
N ARG A 61 2.12 3.81 -11.92
CA ARG A 61 3.46 4.41 -11.81
C ARG A 61 3.34 5.84 -11.28
N LYS A 62 4.25 6.20 -10.37
CA LYS A 62 4.31 7.57 -9.85
C LYS A 62 4.74 8.54 -10.96
N ASN A 63 4.05 9.66 -11.10
CA ASN A 63 4.46 10.74 -12.00
C ASN A 63 5.67 11.52 -11.45
N ILE A 64 6.41 12.22 -12.32
CA ILE A 64 7.53 13.08 -11.89
C ILE A 64 6.98 14.22 -11.02
N GLY A 65 7.60 14.45 -9.86
CA GLY A 65 7.18 15.48 -8.90
C GLY A 65 5.97 15.12 -8.02
N GLU A 66 5.32 13.97 -8.27
CA GLU A 66 4.15 13.53 -7.50
C GLU A 66 4.54 12.87 -6.16
N ASP A 67 3.75 13.11 -5.12
CA ASP A 67 3.85 12.42 -3.83
C ASP A 67 3.38 10.94 -3.92
N LEU A 68 3.90 10.05 -3.07
CA LEU A 68 3.56 8.62 -3.12
C LEU A 68 2.08 8.35 -2.82
N LEU A 69 1.51 8.99 -1.80
CA LEU A 69 0.11 8.82 -1.44
C LEU A 69 -0.78 9.47 -2.49
N ALA A 70 -0.38 10.63 -3.02
CA ALA A 70 -1.08 11.27 -4.13
C ALA A 70 -1.15 10.35 -5.37
N ALA A 71 -0.04 9.70 -5.72
CA ALA A 71 0.00 8.72 -6.80
C ALA A 71 -0.91 7.52 -6.52
N ALA A 72 -0.86 6.96 -5.30
CA ALA A 72 -1.72 5.84 -4.92
C ALA A 72 -3.22 6.16 -5.12
N LEU A 73 -3.64 7.35 -4.69
CA LEU A 73 -5.04 7.81 -4.82
C LEU A 73 -5.42 8.10 -6.28
N ARG A 74 -4.53 8.72 -7.05
CA ARG A 74 -4.75 8.96 -8.49
C ARG A 74 -4.90 7.66 -9.26
N GLU A 75 -3.95 6.75 -9.14
CA GLU A 75 -3.96 5.45 -9.83
C GLU A 75 -5.19 4.63 -9.45
N THR A 76 -5.55 4.64 -8.17
CA THR A 76 -6.78 3.99 -7.71
C THR A 76 -8.02 4.58 -8.37
N TYR A 77 -8.10 5.90 -8.53
CA TYR A 77 -9.20 6.52 -9.26
C TYR A 77 -9.18 6.20 -10.75
N GLU A 78 -8.03 6.25 -11.41
CA GLU A 78 -7.88 5.98 -12.84
C GLU A 78 -8.38 4.56 -13.16
N GLU A 79 -7.91 3.56 -12.40
CA GLU A 79 -8.27 2.16 -12.66
C GLU A 79 -9.70 1.80 -12.22
N THR A 80 -10.20 2.39 -11.12
CA THR A 80 -11.52 2.03 -10.56
C THR A 80 -12.67 2.93 -11.02
N GLY A 81 -12.40 4.18 -11.40
CA GLY A 81 -13.40 5.23 -11.63
C GLY A 81 -14.03 5.80 -10.35
N VAL A 82 -13.64 5.33 -9.16
CA VAL A 82 -14.22 5.74 -7.87
C VAL A 82 -13.23 6.62 -7.10
N ARG A 83 -13.73 7.70 -6.47
CA ARG A 83 -12.90 8.59 -5.66
C ARG A 83 -12.68 7.99 -4.27
N PHE A 84 -11.42 7.97 -3.87
CA PHE A 84 -11.02 7.58 -2.52
C PHE A 84 -10.30 8.74 -1.83
N SER A 85 -10.33 8.73 -0.51
CA SER A 85 -9.52 9.60 0.34
C SER A 85 -8.58 8.75 1.17
N ALA A 86 -7.42 9.31 1.56
CA ALA A 86 -6.52 8.62 2.47
C ALA A 86 -7.28 8.24 3.76
N LEU A 87 -7.03 7.03 4.26
CA LEU A 87 -7.62 6.54 5.50
C LEU A 87 -6.56 6.57 6.60
N PRO A 88 -6.60 7.55 7.53
CA PRO A 88 -5.66 7.59 8.65
C PRO A 88 -5.86 6.38 9.56
N LEU A 89 -4.81 5.58 9.75
CA LEU A 89 -4.79 4.40 10.60
C LEU A 89 -3.60 4.47 11.56
N LYS A 90 -3.64 3.67 12.62
CA LYS A 90 -2.51 3.42 13.53
C LYS A 90 -1.51 2.46 12.88
N VAL A 91 -0.99 2.84 11.71
CA VAL A 91 0.05 2.09 11.01
C VAL A 91 1.32 2.16 11.83
N ALA A 92 1.83 1.01 12.25
CA ALA A 92 3.14 0.91 12.87
C ALA A 92 4.22 1.22 11.81
N THR A 93 4.98 2.29 12.02
CA THR A 93 5.92 2.82 11.02
C THR A 93 7.24 3.22 11.65
N ARG A 94 8.32 3.23 10.86
CA ARG A 94 9.63 3.77 11.25
C ARG A 94 9.77 5.26 10.89
N ALA A 95 8.70 5.90 10.43
CA ALA A 95 8.67 7.34 10.24
C ALA A 95 8.82 8.06 11.59
N THR A 96 9.65 9.11 11.60
CA THR A 96 9.88 9.94 12.78
C THR A 96 8.70 10.90 12.97
N PRO A 97 8.03 10.88 14.12
CA PRO A 97 6.98 11.85 14.43
C PRO A 97 7.54 13.28 14.43
N THR A 98 6.73 14.24 13.99
CA THR A 98 7.13 15.65 14.10
C THR A 98 7.17 16.09 15.56
N PRO A 99 7.89 17.17 15.90
CA PRO A 99 7.94 17.69 17.27
C PRO A 99 6.55 17.97 17.86
N ASP A 100 5.59 18.41 17.04
CA ASP A 100 4.21 18.68 17.48
C ASP A 100 3.41 17.42 17.83
N MET A 101 3.85 16.26 17.34
CA MET A 101 3.27 14.95 17.68
C MET A 101 3.91 14.34 18.94
N ALA A 102 5.00 14.91 19.46
CA ALA A 102 5.66 14.40 20.66
C ALA A 102 4.69 14.41 21.86
N GLY A 103 4.65 13.31 22.62
CA GLY A 103 3.76 13.15 23.78
C GLY A 103 2.29 12.88 23.46
N SER A 104 1.89 12.88 22.18
CA SER A 104 0.54 12.47 21.75
C SER A 104 0.37 10.95 21.62
N PHE A 105 1.45 10.19 21.82
CA PHE A 105 1.48 8.75 21.85
C PHE A 105 2.48 8.24 22.88
N VAL A 106 2.31 6.98 23.27
CA VAL A 106 3.26 6.26 24.12
C VAL A 106 4.17 5.45 23.20
N PRO A 107 5.50 5.64 23.23
CA PRO A 107 6.44 4.78 22.53
C PRO A 107 6.20 3.31 22.90
N GLY A 108 6.20 2.43 21.89
CA GLY A 108 6.05 0.99 22.11
C GLY A 108 7.32 0.35 22.68
N GLU A 109 7.34 -0.99 22.72
CA GLU A 109 8.52 -1.76 23.15
C GLU A 109 9.76 -1.45 22.31
N ASN A 110 9.58 -1.23 21.00
CA ASN A 110 10.63 -0.78 20.11
C ASN A 110 10.51 0.73 19.86
N PRO A 111 11.44 1.57 20.37
CA PRO A 111 11.37 3.03 20.23
C PRO A 111 11.58 3.51 18.80
N ASP A 112 12.15 2.70 17.91
CA ASP A 112 12.31 3.02 16.48
C ASP A 112 11.05 2.73 15.66
N ILE A 113 10.00 2.20 16.29
CA ILE A 113 8.69 1.97 15.68
C ILE A 113 7.70 2.90 16.34
N THR A 114 7.24 3.89 15.58
CA THR A 114 6.11 4.73 15.94
C THR A 114 4.83 3.90 15.78
N GLY A 115 4.17 3.63 16.90
CA GLY A 115 2.86 3.00 16.96
C GLY A 115 1.84 3.91 17.66
N GLY A 116 0.55 3.57 17.53
CA GLY A 116 -0.52 4.24 18.29
C GLY A 116 -1.00 5.59 17.73
N LEU A 117 -0.26 6.22 16.82
CA LEU A 117 -0.64 7.45 16.14
C LEU A 117 -1.39 7.18 14.83
N LEU A 118 -2.50 7.89 14.62
CA LEU A 118 -3.16 7.92 13.31
C LEU A 118 -2.25 8.63 12.30
N ASN A 119 -1.97 7.97 11.19
CA ASN A 119 -1.16 8.47 10.10
C ASN A 119 -1.60 7.84 8.77
N CYS A 120 -1.09 8.38 7.66
CA CYS A 120 -1.32 7.86 6.31
C CYS A 120 -0.01 7.38 5.68
N GLU A 121 0.91 6.85 6.49
CA GLU A 121 2.17 6.32 5.99
C GLU A 121 1.95 5.05 5.16
N VAL A 122 2.99 4.68 4.42
CA VAL A 122 3.03 3.42 3.66
C VAL A 122 2.78 2.24 4.61
N SER A 123 1.76 1.44 4.32
CA SER A 123 1.46 0.25 5.12
C SER A 123 2.39 -0.92 4.80
N SER A 124 2.76 -1.05 3.53
CA SER A 124 3.66 -2.12 3.05
C SER A 124 4.27 -1.79 1.68
N VAL A 125 5.36 -2.47 1.34
CA VAL A 125 6.01 -2.38 0.01
C VAL A 125 6.16 -3.77 -0.59
N CYS A 126 5.70 -3.95 -1.84
CA CYS A 126 6.02 -5.12 -2.64
C CYS A 126 7.13 -4.79 -3.62
N SER A 127 8.08 -5.72 -3.82
CA SER A 127 9.20 -5.52 -4.75
C SER A 127 9.39 -6.71 -5.68
N TYR A 128 9.52 -6.48 -6.98
CA TYR A 128 9.72 -7.54 -7.96
C TYR A 128 10.30 -7.01 -9.29
N PRO A 129 11.02 -7.84 -10.08
CA PRO A 129 11.40 -7.47 -11.43
C PRO A 129 10.16 -7.38 -12.34
N CYS A 130 9.94 -6.23 -12.96
CA CYS A 130 8.89 -6.03 -13.95
C CYS A 130 9.30 -6.67 -15.27
N ILE A 131 8.72 -7.81 -15.62
CA ILE A 131 9.06 -8.55 -16.85
C ILE A 131 8.81 -7.75 -18.14
N TYR A 132 7.89 -6.78 -18.11
CA TYR A 132 7.55 -5.95 -19.27
C TYR A 132 8.58 -4.86 -19.55
N THR A 133 9.21 -4.31 -18.51
CA THR A 133 10.12 -3.16 -18.66
C THR A 133 11.56 -3.46 -18.24
N GLY A 134 11.81 -4.62 -17.63
CA GLY A 134 13.11 -4.98 -17.04
C GLY A 134 13.47 -4.22 -15.76
N ALA A 135 12.62 -3.30 -15.29
CA ALA A 135 12.90 -2.50 -14.10
C ALA A 135 12.62 -3.27 -12.81
N PHE A 136 13.41 -3.02 -11.77
CA PHE A 136 13.09 -3.43 -10.40
C PHE A 136 11.97 -2.54 -9.87
N LYS A 137 10.78 -3.12 -9.71
CA LYS A 137 9.57 -2.39 -9.32
C LYS A 137 9.39 -2.43 -7.81
N LEU A 138 9.09 -1.28 -7.23
CA LEU A 138 8.66 -1.09 -5.85
C LEU A 138 7.22 -0.57 -5.90
N VAL A 139 6.29 -1.25 -5.22
CA VAL A 139 4.90 -0.83 -5.09
C VAL A 139 4.64 -0.44 -3.63
N PHE A 140 4.40 0.84 -3.39
CA PHE A 140 4.06 1.39 -2.08
C PHE A 140 2.54 1.37 -1.89
N TRP A 141 2.09 0.71 -0.83
CA TRP A 141 0.66 0.49 -0.58
C TRP A 141 0.16 1.33 0.59
N PHE A 142 -1.00 1.97 0.38
CA PHE A 142 -1.67 2.82 1.36
C PHE A 142 -3.09 2.32 1.65
N ALA A 143 -3.65 2.69 2.79
CA ALA A 143 -5.07 2.50 3.06
C ALA A 143 -5.86 3.71 2.54
N ALA A 144 -6.96 3.46 1.85
CA ALA A 144 -7.85 4.51 1.37
C ALA A 144 -9.31 4.14 1.60
N GLN A 145 -10.13 5.13 1.96
CA GLN A 145 -11.56 4.96 2.18
C GLN A 145 -12.38 5.53 1.04
N GLY A 146 -13.43 4.82 0.66
CA GLY A 146 -14.42 5.19 -0.35
C GLY A 146 -15.80 4.64 0.01
N ASN A 147 -16.76 4.85 -0.88
CA ASN A 147 -18.13 4.39 -0.71
C ASN A 147 -18.48 3.37 -1.80
N SER A 148 -18.85 2.16 -1.40
CA SER A 148 -19.17 1.07 -2.34
C SER A 148 -20.48 1.26 -3.11
N THR A 149 -21.25 2.30 -2.78
CA THR A 149 -22.44 2.70 -3.55
C THR A 149 -22.14 3.75 -4.62
N ASP A 150 -20.92 4.29 -4.67
CA ASP A 150 -20.56 5.29 -5.67
C ASP A 150 -20.50 4.65 -7.06
N VAL A 151 -21.01 5.38 -8.05
CA VAL A 151 -20.99 4.92 -9.45
C VAL A 151 -19.62 5.23 -10.06
N PRO A 152 -18.87 4.23 -10.54
CA PRO A 152 -17.61 4.46 -11.22
C PRO A 152 -17.75 5.40 -12.43
N VAL A 153 -16.84 6.36 -12.53
CA VAL A 153 -16.72 7.22 -13.71
C VAL A 153 -16.09 6.43 -14.86
N GLU A 154 -16.72 6.45 -16.02
CA GLU A 154 -16.19 5.82 -17.24
C GLU A 154 -15.05 6.63 -17.87
N GLY A 155 -14.21 5.96 -18.65
CA GLY A 155 -13.13 6.62 -19.41
C GLY A 155 -11.95 7.13 -18.56
N THR A 156 -11.84 6.69 -17.30
CA THR A 156 -10.70 7.02 -16.43
C THR A 156 -9.50 6.09 -16.61
N LYS A 157 -9.74 4.89 -17.15
CA LYS A 157 -8.73 3.84 -17.34
C LYS A 157 -7.84 4.15 -18.52
N GLU A 158 -6.62 3.64 -18.45
CA GLU A 158 -5.73 3.62 -19.61
C GLU A 158 -6.15 2.54 -20.61
N SER A 159 -5.73 2.69 -21.87
CA SER A 159 -6.12 1.78 -22.97
C SER A 159 -5.80 0.29 -22.73
N TRP A 160 -4.76 -0.01 -21.94
CA TRP A 160 -4.38 -1.38 -21.62
C TRP A 160 -5.15 -1.98 -20.43
N GLU A 161 -5.99 -1.20 -19.75
CA GLU A 161 -6.80 -1.61 -18.59
C GLU A 161 -8.27 -1.85 -18.96
N GLU A 162 -8.65 -1.72 -20.22
CA GLU A 162 -10.05 -1.80 -20.69
C GLU A 162 -10.77 -3.11 -20.28
N ASN A 163 -10.04 -4.22 -20.13
CA ASN A 163 -10.59 -5.51 -19.72
C ASN A 163 -10.73 -5.69 -18.20
N THR A 164 -10.35 -4.68 -17.42
CA THR A 164 -10.35 -4.73 -15.96
C THR A 164 -11.66 -4.20 -15.41
N VAL A 165 -12.32 -4.98 -14.56
CA VAL A 165 -13.57 -4.59 -13.90
C VAL A 165 -13.36 -4.40 -12.40
N LEU A 166 -14.05 -3.40 -11.84
CA LEU A 166 -14.12 -3.16 -10.41
C LEU A 166 -15.13 -4.11 -9.77
N GLU A 167 -14.73 -4.78 -8.69
CA GLU A 167 -15.63 -5.57 -7.84
C GLU A 167 -15.49 -5.12 -6.38
N TRP A 168 -16.60 -4.97 -5.68
CA TRP A 168 -16.62 -4.78 -4.23
C TRP A 168 -16.89 -6.11 -3.55
N VAL A 169 -15.91 -6.62 -2.80
CA VAL A 169 -15.97 -7.92 -2.13
C VAL A 169 -15.94 -7.76 -0.62
N ASN A 170 -16.34 -8.79 0.13
CA ASN A 170 -16.24 -8.78 1.59
C ASN A 170 -14.77 -8.59 2.01
N ALA A 171 -14.52 -7.67 2.95
CA ALA A 171 -13.17 -7.35 3.40
C ALA A 171 -12.41 -8.58 3.94
N HIS A 172 -13.08 -9.49 4.64
CA HIS A 172 -12.48 -10.71 5.20
C HIS A 172 -12.13 -11.75 4.13
N GLU A 173 -12.75 -11.68 2.95
CA GLU A 173 -12.53 -12.65 1.87
C GLU A 173 -11.50 -12.12 0.85
N ALA A 174 -11.37 -10.80 0.74
CA ALA A 174 -10.59 -10.12 -0.29
C ALA A 174 -9.13 -10.62 -0.39
N ALA A 175 -8.46 -10.81 0.76
CA ALA A 175 -7.08 -11.28 0.79
C ALA A 175 -6.91 -12.67 0.13
N GLY A 176 -7.86 -13.57 0.38
CA GLY A 176 -7.87 -14.92 -0.19
C GLY A 176 -8.21 -14.97 -1.69
N MET A 177 -8.75 -13.88 -2.24
CA MET A 177 -9.11 -13.78 -3.66
C MET A 177 -7.95 -13.33 -4.54
N MET A 178 -6.92 -12.67 -3.99
CA MET A 178 -5.83 -12.10 -4.78
C MET A 178 -5.08 -13.18 -5.57
N SER A 179 -4.82 -12.94 -6.86
CA SER A 179 -4.03 -13.87 -7.68
C SER A 179 -2.57 -13.93 -7.21
N PHE A 180 -2.07 -12.86 -6.61
CA PHE A 180 -0.76 -12.81 -6.00
C PHE A 180 -0.90 -12.81 -4.48
N LYS A 181 -0.35 -13.82 -3.82
CA LYS A 181 -0.38 -13.94 -2.35
C LYS A 181 0.11 -12.66 -1.66
N VAL A 182 1.13 -12.00 -2.23
CA VAL A 182 1.69 -10.77 -1.65
C VAL A 182 0.68 -9.61 -1.62
N ASP A 183 -0.24 -9.52 -2.58
CA ASP A 183 -1.32 -8.51 -2.53
C ASP A 183 -2.33 -8.87 -1.43
N GLY A 184 -2.55 -10.16 -1.18
CA GLY A 184 -3.34 -10.63 -0.03
C GLY A 184 -2.69 -10.26 1.31
N ASP A 185 -1.36 -10.40 1.43
CA ASP A 185 -0.60 -10.01 2.62
C ASP A 185 -0.69 -8.48 2.88
N VAL A 186 -0.73 -7.67 1.81
CA VAL A 186 -0.98 -6.21 1.89
C VAL A 186 -2.36 -5.92 2.46
N ILE A 187 -3.40 -6.62 2.00
CA ILE A 187 -4.77 -6.48 2.51
C ILE A 187 -4.82 -6.83 4.00
N GLU A 188 -4.27 -7.98 4.40
CA GLU A 188 -4.27 -8.42 5.80
C GLU A 188 -3.55 -7.43 6.71
N LYS A 189 -2.42 -6.86 6.25
CA LYS A 189 -1.72 -5.83 6.99
C LYS A 189 -2.59 -4.58 7.20
N VAL A 190 -3.28 -4.10 6.17
CA VAL A 190 -4.18 -2.94 6.29
C VAL A 190 -5.38 -3.26 7.19
N LEU A 191 -5.99 -4.45 7.09
CA LEU A 191 -7.08 -4.85 7.98
C LEU A 191 -6.63 -4.93 9.44
N SER A 192 -5.41 -5.40 9.70
CA SER A 192 -4.80 -5.38 11.03
C SER A 192 -4.64 -3.94 11.55
N ASP A 193 -4.12 -3.02 10.73
CA ASP A 193 -4.01 -1.60 11.10
C ASP A 193 -5.39 -0.97 11.35
N MET A 194 -6.42 -1.35 10.58
CA MET A 194 -7.81 -0.91 10.81
C MET A 194 -8.35 -1.39 12.15
N ARG A 195 -8.18 -2.67 12.50
CA ARG A 195 -8.58 -3.22 13.81
C ARG A 195 -7.86 -2.50 14.96
N ASN A 196 -6.55 -2.27 14.82
CA ASN A 196 -5.77 -1.51 15.80
C ASN A 196 -6.26 -0.05 15.95
N SER A 197 -6.86 0.48 14.89
CA SER A 197 -7.46 1.82 14.85
C SER A 197 -8.90 1.87 15.37
N GLY A 198 -9.51 0.73 15.70
CA GLY A 198 -10.85 0.63 16.28
C GLY A 198 -11.98 0.35 15.28
N TYR A 199 -11.66 -0.02 14.04
CA TYR A 199 -12.66 -0.45 13.07
C TYR A 199 -13.10 -1.90 13.32
N ASP A 200 -14.40 -2.17 13.13
CA ASP A 200 -14.97 -3.53 13.13
C ASP A 200 -14.99 -4.08 11.69
N ILE A 201 -13.87 -4.69 11.29
CA ILE A 201 -13.57 -5.19 9.94
C ILE A 201 -12.60 -6.38 9.99
#